data_AF-A0A2W4P514-F1
#
_entry.id   AF-A0A2W4P514-F1
#
_cell.length_a   1.000
_cell.length_b   1.000
_cell.length_c   1.000
_cell.angle_alpha   90.00
_cell.angle_beta   90.00
_cell.angle_gamma   90.00
#
_symmetry.space_group_name_H-M   'P 1'
#
loop_
_entity.id
_entity.type
_entity.pdbx_description
1 polymer ?
#
loop_
_entity_poly.entity_id
_entity_poly.type
_entity_poly.pdbx_seq_one_letter_code
_entity_poly.pdbx_strand_id
1 'polypeptide(L)'
;MRQRYLRHIVIALLPVVFFITSSGAQHTLSIEPEDTVFLEVNDWRGQLQWQMSLDNTNWADIPGRIYDTLKYVPKDFPSYFRMKIIDGECEPHYTEVIEVQDIPVPPSIPVVTTLEPFGMAPFSAISGGTVTKTGGLPVTARGVVYSTSPNPDLDNGIVISSGSGKGSFKSLLSGLTPNTKYYVRAFAKNSLGTAYGQEFSFMTPPYKVYAIGEEGPAGGLVFYDKGFWSDGWRYLEVAPAHWAGGRFDPFVDLRWGCDQILIGGTSTAIGAGKTNTDLILAKGCAEPYSPVQLAANAVINGYDDWFLPSRDEVKAIFTKLFYLTPDFYSSYGFGAMTYTTSSEIDETSVWGVSFATGSYMQDTKRLATITLRPVRRF
;
A
#
# COMPACT_ATOMS: atom_id res chain seq x y z
N MET A 1 -13.69 -20.35 9.98
CA MET A 1 -14.96 -20.86 10.53
C MET A 1 -14.65 -21.65 11.78
N ARG A 2 -14.89 -21.11 12.98
CA ARG A 2 -14.84 -21.94 14.20
C ARG A 2 -16.13 -22.76 14.22
N GLN A 3 -16.01 -24.09 14.33
CA GLN A 3 -17.15 -24.95 14.61
C GLN A 3 -17.77 -24.50 15.94
N ARG A 4 -19.09 -24.26 15.93
CA ARG A 4 -19.86 -23.92 17.14
C ARG A 4 -19.95 -25.19 17.98
N TYR A 5 -19.46 -25.17 19.21
CA TYR A 5 -19.53 -26.33 20.08
C TYR A 5 -20.87 -26.32 20.82
N LEU A 6 -21.58 -27.45 20.77
CA LEU A 6 -22.82 -27.66 21.53
C LEU A 6 -22.42 -28.15 22.93
N ARG A 7 -22.88 -27.49 24.00
CA ARG A 7 -22.74 -27.99 25.39
C ARG A 7 -24.13 -28.31 25.95
N HIS A 8 -24.30 -29.54 26.47
CA HIS A 8 -25.58 -30.09 26.96
C HIS A 8 -25.45 -30.47 28.45
N ILE A 9 -26.47 -30.13 29.25
CA ILE A 9 -26.62 -30.60 30.64
C ILE A 9 -28.10 -30.93 30.90
N VAL A 10 -28.33 -32.07 31.57
CA VAL A 10 -29.65 -32.50 32.05
C VAL A 10 -29.86 -31.98 33.47
N ILE A 11 -31.00 -31.34 33.73
CA ILE A 11 -31.42 -30.95 35.07
C ILE A 11 -32.37 -32.02 35.61
N ALA A 12 -32.00 -32.68 36.70
CA ALA A 12 -32.80 -33.74 37.32
C ALA A 12 -33.81 -33.17 38.33
N LEU A 13 -34.96 -33.84 38.46
CA LEU A 13 -35.92 -33.59 39.52
C LEU A 13 -35.51 -34.35 40.79
N LEU A 14 -35.50 -33.68 41.93
CA LEU A 14 -35.39 -34.38 43.21
C LEU A 14 -36.68 -35.20 43.46
N PRO A 15 -36.59 -36.49 43.82
CA PRO A 15 -37.77 -37.26 44.19
C PRO A 15 -38.38 -36.68 45.47
N VAL A 16 -39.70 -36.43 45.45
CA VAL A 16 -40.45 -35.94 46.61
C VAL A 16 -40.54 -37.04 47.67
N VAL A 17 -39.55 -37.09 48.58
CA VAL A 17 -39.65 -37.76 49.88
C VAL A 17 -38.97 -36.86 50.90
N PHE A 18 -39.75 -36.33 51.85
CA PHE A 18 -39.24 -35.51 52.95
C PHE A 18 -38.29 -36.33 53.85
N PHE A 19 -37.00 -35.95 53.91
CA PHE A 19 -36.15 -35.85 55.11
C PHE A 19 -34.93 -34.95 54.78
N ILE A 20 -34.49 -34.16 55.78
CA ILE A 20 -33.62 -32.98 55.66
C ILE A 20 -32.12 -33.31 55.41
N THR A 21 -31.45 -32.36 54.73
CA THR A 21 -30.00 -32.12 54.52
C THR A 21 -29.24 -32.99 53.52
N SER A 22 -29.10 -32.47 52.30
CA SER A 22 -27.80 -32.41 51.62
C SER A 22 -27.72 -31.22 50.67
N SER A 23 -26.87 -30.25 51.01
CA SER A 23 -25.93 -29.56 50.13
C SER A 23 -26.39 -29.24 48.70
N GLY A 24 -26.51 -27.94 48.40
CA GLY A 24 -26.73 -27.44 47.04
C GLY A 24 -25.75 -28.01 46.02
N ALA A 25 -26.26 -28.81 45.10
CA ALA A 25 -25.53 -29.21 43.91
C ALA A 25 -25.80 -28.16 42.81
N GLN A 26 -25.11 -27.02 42.91
CA GLN A 26 -25.05 -26.08 41.80
C GLN A 26 -24.22 -26.71 40.68
N HIS A 27 -24.83 -26.90 39.51
CA HIS A 27 -24.12 -27.36 38.32
C HIS A 27 -23.57 -26.14 37.59
N THR A 28 -22.25 -25.95 37.62
CA THR A 28 -21.60 -24.86 36.88
C THR A 28 -21.26 -25.31 35.46
N LEU A 29 -21.73 -24.55 34.47
CA LEU A 29 -21.41 -24.69 33.06
C LEU A 29 -20.60 -23.49 32.59
N SER A 30 -19.32 -23.68 32.28
CA SER A 30 -18.49 -22.63 31.69
C SER A 30 -18.63 -22.65 30.16
N ILE A 31 -18.84 -21.50 29.52
CA ILE A 31 -19.00 -21.34 28.06
C ILE A 31 -18.23 -20.14 27.50
N GLU A 32 -17.94 -20.08 26.19
CA GLU A 32 -17.46 -18.83 25.56
C GLU A 32 -18.62 -17.83 25.35
N PRO A 33 -18.39 -16.50 25.28
CA PRO A 33 -19.45 -15.47 25.17
C PRO A 33 -20.38 -15.59 23.95
N GLU A 34 -20.00 -16.40 22.97
CA GLU A 34 -20.70 -16.60 21.70
C GLU A 34 -21.34 -18.01 21.61
N ASP A 35 -21.15 -18.85 22.63
CA ASP A 35 -21.66 -20.22 22.66
C ASP A 35 -23.17 -20.24 22.97
N THR A 36 -23.86 -21.22 22.41
CA THR A 36 -25.27 -21.47 22.71
C THR A 36 -25.38 -22.58 23.76
N VAL A 37 -26.08 -22.29 24.85
CA VAL A 37 -26.42 -23.24 25.90
C VAL A 37 -27.69 -24.00 25.53
N PHE A 38 -27.68 -25.31 25.74
CA PHE A 38 -28.85 -26.17 25.68
C PHE A 38 -29.05 -26.85 27.02
N LEU A 39 -30.18 -26.54 27.67
CA LEU A 39 -30.62 -27.16 28.92
C LEU A 39 -31.85 -28.02 28.64
N GLU A 40 -31.96 -29.16 29.34
CA GLU A 40 -33.07 -30.09 29.20
C GLU A 40 -33.53 -30.58 30.58
N VAL A 41 -34.84 -30.75 30.74
CA VAL A 41 -35.48 -31.34 31.92
C VAL A 41 -36.22 -32.60 31.50
N ASN A 42 -35.94 -33.73 32.17
CA ASN A 42 -36.57 -35.02 31.92
C ASN A 42 -37.53 -35.40 33.06
N ASP A 43 -38.38 -36.41 32.81
CA ASP A 43 -39.23 -37.07 33.82
C ASP A 43 -40.17 -36.13 34.62
N TRP A 44 -40.78 -35.16 33.93
CA TRP A 44 -41.65 -34.15 34.54
C TRP A 44 -43.16 -34.41 34.34
N ARG A 45 -43.98 -33.76 35.17
CA ARG A 45 -45.44 -33.64 35.01
C ARG A 45 -45.88 -32.23 35.38
N GLY A 46 -46.89 -31.71 34.69
CA GLY A 46 -47.42 -30.36 34.91
C GLY A 46 -47.00 -29.34 33.85
N GLN A 47 -47.20 -28.06 34.10
CA GLN A 47 -46.81 -26.95 33.23
C GLN A 47 -45.39 -26.49 33.53
N LEU A 48 -44.60 -26.27 32.47
CA LEU A 48 -43.20 -25.85 32.56
C LEU A 48 -43.06 -24.34 32.31
N GLN A 49 -42.12 -23.71 33.01
CA GLN A 49 -41.68 -22.33 32.76
C GLN A 49 -40.22 -22.14 33.16
N TRP A 50 -39.33 -21.90 32.19
CA TRP A 50 -37.93 -21.57 32.48
C TRP A 50 -37.80 -20.20 33.14
N GLN A 51 -36.91 -20.11 34.12
CA GLN A 51 -36.56 -18.87 34.81
C GLN A 51 -35.05 -18.60 34.71
N MET A 52 -34.69 -17.32 34.73
CA MET A 52 -33.30 -16.87 34.84
C MET A 52 -33.08 -15.92 36.01
N SER A 53 -31.83 -15.83 36.46
CA SER A 53 -31.37 -14.88 37.46
C SER A 53 -29.93 -14.45 37.16
N LEU A 54 -29.53 -13.25 37.58
CA LEU A 54 -28.14 -12.77 37.52
C LEU A 54 -27.41 -12.91 38.87
N ASP A 55 -28.15 -13.18 39.95
CA ASP A 55 -27.63 -13.17 41.33
C ASP A 55 -28.02 -14.42 42.14
N ASN A 56 -28.68 -15.40 41.50
CA ASN A 56 -29.20 -16.63 42.11
C ASN A 56 -30.27 -16.41 43.20
N THR A 57 -30.84 -15.21 43.30
CA THR A 57 -31.84 -14.85 44.33
C THR A 57 -33.10 -14.24 43.72
N ASN A 58 -32.96 -13.36 42.74
CA ASN A 58 -34.05 -12.70 42.03
C ASN A 58 -34.30 -13.43 40.71
N TRP A 59 -35.47 -14.07 40.59
CA TRP A 59 -35.81 -14.94 39.46
C TRP A 59 -36.89 -14.33 38.57
N ALA A 60 -36.68 -14.35 37.25
CA ALA A 60 -37.62 -13.87 36.25
C ALA A 60 -37.98 -14.98 35.26
N ASP A 61 -39.25 -15.05 34.85
CA ASP A 61 -39.69 -15.96 33.79
C ASP A 61 -39.09 -15.54 32.45
N ILE A 62 -38.56 -16.50 31.70
CA ILE A 62 -38.13 -16.26 30.31
C ILE A 62 -39.36 -16.39 29.42
N PRO A 63 -39.82 -15.31 28.75
CA PRO A 63 -41.09 -15.34 28.03
C PRO A 63 -41.17 -16.42 26.96
N GLY A 64 -42.25 -17.20 26.97
CA GLY A 64 -42.53 -18.25 25.97
C GLY A 64 -41.65 -19.50 26.07
N ARG A 65 -40.83 -19.64 27.14
CA ARG A 65 -39.98 -20.81 27.37
C ARG A 65 -40.67 -21.83 28.27
N ILE A 66 -41.66 -22.51 27.70
CA ILE A 66 -42.57 -23.45 28.36
C ILE A 66 -42.37 -24.91 27.91
N TYR A 67 -41.21 -25.21 27.32
CA TYR A 67 -40.85 -26.55 26.85
C TYR A 67 -39.76 -27.14 27.74
N ASP A 68 -39.62 -28.46 27.69
CA ASP A 68 -38.61 -29.25 28.38
C ASP A 68 -37.16 -28.87 28.05
N THR A 69 -36.95 -28.18 26.91
CA THR A 69 -35.65 -27.70 26.48
C THR A 69 -35.56 -26.16 26.44
N LEU A 70 -34.40 -25.64 26.83
CA LEU A 70 -34.02 -24.23 26.67
C LEU A 70 -32.77 -24.11 25.81
N LYS A 71 -32.93 -23.47 24.65
CA LYS A 71 -31.81 -22.96 23.84
C LYS A 71 -31.61 -21.48 24.14
N TYR A 72 -30.45 -21.11 24.69
CA TYR A 72 -30.16 -19.74 25.11
C TYR A 72 -28.73 -19.33 24.79
N VAL A 73 -28.52 -18.06 24.39
CA VAL A 73 -27.20 -17.45 24.22
C VAL A 73 -27.09 -16.37 25.29
N PRO A 74 -26.34 -16.61 26.38
CA PRO A 74 -26.19 -15.63 27.44
C PRO A 74 -25.54 -14.34 26.94
N LYS A 75 -26.06 -13.22 27.43
CA LYS A 75 -25.51 -11.88 27.15
C LYS A 75 -24.77 -11.29 28.35
N ASP A 76 -25.13 -11.73 29.54
CA ASP A 76 -24.61 -11.28 30.81
C ASP A 76 -24.23 -12.50 31.65
N PHE A 77 -23.12 -12.42 32.39
CA PHE A 77 -22.63 -13.49 33.25
C PHE A 77 -22.32 -12.97 34.66
N PRO A 78 -22.44 -13.81 35.70
CA PRO A 78 -23.02 -15.16 35.67
C PRO A 78 -24.53 -15.11 35.35
N SER A 79 -25.04 -16.15 34.68
CA SER A 79 -26.47 -16.34 34.43
C SER A 79 -26.90 -17.65 35.07
N TYR A 80 -27.87 -17.60 35.97
CA TYR A 80 -28.43 -18.76 36.65
C TYR A 80 -29.75 -19.17 35.99
N PHE A 81 -29.99 -20.47 35.84
CA PHE A 81 -31.21 -21.03 35.25
C PHE A 81 -31.81 -22.09 36.15
N ARG A 82 -33.14 -22.11 36.20
CA ARG A 82 -33.93 -23.20 36.78
C ARG A 82 -35.24 -23.34 36.03
N MET A 83 -35.89 -24.48 36.17
CA MET A 83 -37.24 -24.71 35.68
C MET A 83 -38.24 -24.58 36.83
N LYS A 84 -39.33 -23.84 36.60
CA LYS A 84 -40.53 -23.82 37.45
C LYS A 84 -41.56 -24.81 36.88
N ILE A 85 -42.13 -25.65 37.74
CA ILE A 85 -43.11 -26.69 37.37
C ILE A 85 -44.36 -26.54 38.24
N ILE A 86 -45.55 -26.54 37.62
CA ILE A 86 -46.84 -26.43 38.30
C ILE A 86 -47.74 -27.60 37.88
N ASP A 87 -48.15 -28.45 38.81
CA ASP A 87 -49.07 -29.56 38.57
C ASP A 87 -50.40 -29.32 39.30
N GLY A 88 -51.42 -28.85 38.57
CA GLY A 88 -52.73 -28.50 39.13
C GLY A 88 -52.69 -27.26 40.03
N GLU A 89 -53.32 -27.33 41.20
CA GLU A 89 -53.35 -26.25 42.21
C GLU A 89 -52.22 -26.36 43.26
N CYS A 90 -51.24 -27.24 43.02
CA CYS A 90 -50.09 -27.37 43.90
C CYS A 90 -49.18 -26.13 43.82
N GLU A 91 -48.47 -25.85 44.91
CA GLU A 91 -47.39 -24.87 44.93
C GLU A 91 -46.32 -25.23 43.88
N PRO A 92 -45.67 -24.23 43.26
CA PRO A 92 -44.68 -24.47 42.23
C PRO A 92 -43.45 -25.18 42.79
N HIS A 93 -43.00 -26.19 42.07
CA HIS A 93 -41.74 -26.87 42.32
C HIS A 93 -40.65 -26.32 41.40
N TYR A 94 -39.40 -26.35 41.86
CA TYR A 94 -38.25 -25.88 41.09
C TYR A 94 -37.21 -26.98 40.96
N THR A 95 -36.55 -27.03 39.82
CA THR A 95 -35.36 -27.88 39.63
C THR A 95 -34.15 -27.29 40.35
N GLU A 96 -33.07 -28.09 40.40
CA GLU A 96 -31.74 -27.57 40.73
C GLU A 96 -31.34 -26.41 39.79
N VAL A 97 -30.46 -25.55 40.31
CA VAL A 97 -29.96 -24.37 39.59
C VAL A 97 -28.71 -24.73 38.79
N ILE A 98 -28.72 -24.35 37.51
CA ILE A 98 -27.50 -24.29 36.70
C ILE A 98 -26.97 -22.88 36.73
N GLU A 99 -25.69 -22.75 37.07
CA GLU A 99 -24.96 -21.50 36.86
C GLU A 99 -24.19 -21.60 35.54
N VAL A 100 -24.42 -20.64 34.66
CA VAL A 100 -23.61 -20.44 33.46
C VAL A 100 -22.64 -19.30 33.72
N GLN A 101 -21.35 -19.55 33.56
CA GLN A 101 -20.28 -18.57 33.67
C GLN A 101 -19.52 -18.45 32.35
N ASP A 102 -18.94 -17.28 32.10
CA ASP A 102 -17.99 -17.11 31.01
C ASP A 102 -16.68 -17.85 31.35
N ILE A 103 -16.09 -18.52 30.37
CA ILE A 103 -14.72 -19.04 30.51
C ILE A 103 -13.79 -17.85 30.29
N PRO A 104 -13.00 -17.42 31.28
CA PRO A 104 -11.95 -16.43 31.03
C PRO A 104 -10.96 -17.04 30.03
N VAL A 105 -11.00 -16.59 28.77
CA VAL A 105 -10.03 -17.01 27.76
C VAL A 105 -8.67 -16.51 28.24
N PRO A 106 -7.70 -17.40 28.53
CA PRO A 106 -6.40 -16.98 29.03
C PRO A 106 -5.76 -16.05 28.00
N PRO A 107 -5.13 -14.94 28.44
CA PRO A 107 -4.43 -14.07 27.53
C PRO A 107 -3.40 -14.84 26.70
N SER A 108 -3.27 -14.47 25.43
CA SER A 108 -2.35 -15.10 24.48
C SER A 108 -1.46 -14.06 23.82
N ILE A 109 -0.44 -14.50 23.08
CA ILE A 109 0.24 -13.62 22.14
C ILE A 109 -0.75 -13.12 21.06
N PRO A 110 -0.44 -12.02 20.35
CA PRO A 110 -1.33 -11.48 19.32
C PRO A 110 -1.51 -12.45 18.13
N VAL A 111 -2.45 -12.13 17.24
CA VAL A 111 -2.56 -12.77 15.93
C VAL A 111 -2.43 -11.70 14.86
N VAL A 112 -1.51 -11.90 13.92
CA VAL A 112 -1.20 -10.95 12.85
C VAL A 112 -1.10 -11.70 11.52
N THR A 113 -1.58 -11.07 10.45
CA THR A 113 -1.41 -11.56 9.07
C THR A 113 -0.49 -10.60 8.31
N THR A 114 0.40 -11.14 7.49
CA THR A 114 1.29 -10.35 6.63
C THR A 114 0.53 -9.87 5.38
N LEU A 115 0.82 -8.67 4.91
CA LEU A 115 0.36 -8.16 3.62
C LEU A 115 1.37 -8.57 2.53
N GLU A 116 0.90 -9.15 1.44
CA GLU A 116 1.75 -9.56 0.31
C GLU A 116 2.54 -8.35 -0.23
N PRO A 117 3.85 -8.50 -0.54
CA PRO A 117 4.66 -7.42 -1.06
C PRO A 117 4.15 -6.88 -2.40
N PHE A 118 4.19 -5.55 -2.58
CA PHE A 118 3.83 -4.89 -3.83
C PHE A 118 4.68 -3.63 -4.04
N GLY A 119 4.55 -2.98 -5.21
CA GLY A 119 5.31 -1.75 -5.51
C GLY A 119 6.82 -1.97 -5.51
N MET A 120 7.28 -3.10 -6.05
CA MET A 120 8.69 -3.48 -6.08
C MET A 120 9.46 -2.57 -7.04
N ALA A 121 10.52 -1.97 -6.52
CA ALA A 121 11.53 -1.23 -7.25
C ALA A 121 12.91 -1.83 -6.93
N PRO A 122 13.97 -1.49 -7.68
CA PRO A 122 15.29 -2.10 -7.47
C PRO A 122 15.83 -1.93 -6.04
N PHE A 123 15.42 -0.85 -5.35
CA PHE A 123 15.89 -0.52 -4.01
C PHE A 123 14.78 -0.45 -2.96
N SER A 124 13.53 -0.79 -3.31
CA SER A 124 12.41 -0.71 -2.38
C SER A 124 11.25 -1.65 -2.68
N ALA A 125 10.41 -1.87 -1.69
CA ALA A 125 9.13 -2.57 -1.82
C ALA A 125 8.17 -2.10 -0.72
N ILE A 126 6.88 -2.38 -0.83
CA ILE A 126 5.90 -2.10 0.22
C ILE A 126 5.31 -3.41 0.72
N SER A 127 5.23 -3.57 2.04
CA SER A 127 4.50 -4.66 2.70
C SER A 127 3.76 -4.09 3.92
N GLY A 128 3.40 -4.93 4.87
CA GLY A 128 2.64 -4.55 6.06
C GLY A 128 1.99 -5.75 6.71
N GLY A 129 0.90 -5.49 7.43
CA GLY A 129 0.12 -6.55 8.03
C GLY A 129 -1.17 -6.05 8.67
N THR A 130 -1.92 -6.98 9.23
CA THR A 130 -3.12 -6.69 10.02
C THR A 130 -3.10 -7.49 11.30
N VAL A 131 -3.12 -6.79 12.45
CA VAL A 131 -3.30 -7.42 13.75
C VAL A 131 -4.78 -7.72 13.93
N THR A 132 -5.17 -8.99 13.84
CA THR A 132 -6.58 -9.44 13.87
C THR A 132 -7.06 -9.74 15.28
N LYS A 133 -6.16 -10.14 16.19
CA LYS A 133 -6.43 -10.34 17.61
C LYS A 133 -5.27 -9.82 18.45
N THR A 134 -5.58 -9.20 19.59
CA THR A 134 -4.59 -8.70 20.54
C THR A 134 -4.17 -9.76 21.57
N GLY A 135 -4.95 -10.85 21.67
CA GLY A 135 -4.76 -11.88 22.69
C GLY A 135 -5.19 -11.45 24.09
N GLY A 136 -6.13 -10.51 24.20
CA GLY A 136 -6.63 -10.01 25.49
C GLY A 136 -5.73 -8.98 26.18
N LEU A 137 -4.53 -8.72 25.66
CA LEU A 137 -3.58 -7.75 26.19
C LEU A 137 -3.24 -6.67 25.15
N PRO A 138 -2.88 -5.44 25.57
CA PRO A 138 -2.49 -4.38 24.65
C PRO A 138 -1.30 -4.80 23.77
N VAL A 139 -1.42 -4.57 22.47
CA VAL A 139 -0.32 -4.74 21.52
C VAL A 139 0.59 -3.54 21.63
N THR A 140 1.82 -3.74 22.13
CA THR A 140 2.79 -2.68 22.44
C THR A 140 3.69 -2.33 21.27
N ALA A 141 3.88 -3.25 20.31
CA ALA A 141 4.61 -2.99 19.07
C ALA A 141 4.06 -3.85 17.92
N ARG A 142 4.14 -3.34 16.70
CA ARG A 142 3.85 -4.07 15.46
C ARG A 142 4.71 -3.54 14.32
N GLY A 143 4.84 -4.32 13.26
CA GLY A 143 5.64 -3.91 12.11
C GLY A 143 5.88 -5.05 11.13
N VAL A 144 6.88 -4.87 10.27
CA VAL A 144 7.39 -5.93 9.40
C VAL A 144 8.83 -6.25 9.75
N VAL A 145 9.21 -7.50 9.51
CA VAL A 145 10.59 -7.95 9.57
C VAL A 145 10.92 -8.69 8.28
N TYR A 146 12.08 -8.41 7.69
CA TYR A 146 12.48 -8.97 6.41
C TYR A 146 13.97 -9.32 6.37
N SER A 147 14.34 -10.28 5.52
CA SER A 147 15.71 -10.75 5.36
C SER A 147 15.91 -11.38 3.98
N THR A 148 17.16 -11.61 3.58
CA THR A 148 17.50 -12.45 2.42
C THR A 148 17.45 -13.94 2.75
N SER A 149 17.38 -14.29 4.04
CA SER A 149 17.17 -15.65 4.53
C SER A 149 15.70 -15.92 4.86
N PRO A 150 15.19 -17.16 4.67
CA PRO A 150 13.84 -17.54 5.08
C PRO A 150 13.64 -17.47 6.60
N ASN A 151 12.39 -17.39 7.00
CA ASN A 151 11.88 -17.25 8.36
C ASN A 151 12.44 -16.03 9.11
N PRO A 152 12.29 -14.81 8.56
CA PRO A 152 12.76 -13.61 9.25
C PRO A 152 11.99 -13.42 10.57
N ASP A 153 12.73 -13.09 11.62
CA ASP A 153 12.24 -12.75 12.95
C ASP A 153 13.00 -11.54 13.50
N LEU A 154 12.61 -11.06 14.68
CA LEU A 154 13.17 -9.85 15.27
C LEU A 154 14.68 -9.94 15.60
N ASP A 155 15.26 -11.15 15.62
CA ASP A 155 16.68 -11.36 15.95
C ASP A 155 17.55 -11.49 14.69
N ASN A 156 17.00 -12.03 13.59
CA ASN A 156 17.75 -12.36 12.36
C ASN A 156 17.43 -11.45 11.15
N GLY A 157 16.42 -10.58 11.26
CA GLY A 157 15.93 -9.76 10.15
C GLY A 157 16.06 -8.25 10.39
N ILE A 158 15.81 -7.49 9.33
CA ILE A 158 15.69 -6.03 9.38
C ILE A 158 14.26 -5.68 9.79
N VAL A 159 14.11 -4.90 10.85
CA VAL A 159 12.81 -4.58 11.46
C VAL A 159 12.36 -3.17 11.10
N ILE A 160 11.12 -3.03 10.65
CA ILE A 160 10.45 -1.74 10.44
C ILE A 160 9.26 -1.65 11.38
N SER A 161 9.33 -0.75 12.36
CA SER A 161 8.24 -0.49 13.30
C SER A 161 7.10 0.28 12.63
N SER A 162 5.86 -0.11 12.95
CA SER A 162 4.62 0.51 12.46
C SER A 162 3.65 0.84 13.62
N GLY A 163 4.22 1.17 14.78
CA GLY A 163 3.48 1.59 15.98
C GLY A 163 2.95 0.43 16.81
N SER A 164 1.74 0.58 17.34
CA SER A 164 1.13 -0.33 18.33
C SER A 164 -0.37 -0.54 18.03
N GLY A 165 -1.04 -1.38 18.82
CA GLY A 165 -2.48 -1.59 18.73
C GLY A 165 -2.96 -2.51 17.60
N LYS A 166 -4.28 -2.70 17.53
CA LYS A 166 -4.98 -3.54 16.56
C LYS A 166 -5.12 -2.85 15.19
N GLY A 167 -5.37 -3.61 14.13
CA GLY A 167 -5.70 -3.09 12.80
C GLY A 167 -4.57 -3.24 11.78
N SER A 168 -4.79 -2.65 10.60
CA SER A 168 -3.89 -2.74 9.46
C SER A 168 -2.80 -1.68 9.48
N PHE A 169 -1.65 -2.00 8.91
CA PHE A 169 -0.53 -1.09 8.72
C PHE A 169 0.24 -1.44 7.44
N LYS A 170 0.98 -0.46 6.91
CA LYS A 170 1.88 -0.60 5.76
C LYS A 170 3.27 -0.06 6.10
N SER A 171 4.28 -0.58 5.42
CA SER A 171 5.69 -0.22 5.62
C SER A 171 6.40 -0.16 4.28
N LEU A 172 7.19 0.89 4.06
CA LEU A 172 8.14 0.99 2.95
C LEU A 172 9.45 0.31 3.35
N LEU A 173 9.81 -0.75 2.67
CA LEU A 173 11.12 -1.39 2.75
C LEU A 173 12.02 -0.62 1.79
N SER A 174 13.05 0.06 2.30
CA SER A 174 13.99 0.88 1.52
C SER A 174 15.42 0.36 1.66
N GLY A 175 16.30 0.73 0.73
CA GLY A 175 17.70 0.32 0.76
C GLY A 175 17.89 -1.16 0.45
N LEU A 176 16.97 -1.75 -0.31
CA LEU A 176 17.10 -3.12 -0.79
C LEU A 176 18.21 -3.22 -1.84
N THR A 177 18.78 -4.39 -1.99
CA THR A 177 19.74 -4.69 -3.07
C THR A 177 18.97 -5.12 -4.31
N PRO A 178 19.25 -4.56 -5.50
CA PRO A 178 18.62 -4.99 -6.75
C PRO A 178 18.86 -6.46 -7.08
N ASN A 179 17.98 -7.04 -7.89
CA ASN A 179 18.03 -8.46 -8.29
C ASN A 179 18.23 -9.45 -7.12
N THR A 180 17.69 -9.13 -5.93
CA THR A 180 17.86 -9.92 -4.71
C THR A 180 16.51 -10.42 -4.20
N LYS A 181 16.49 -11.68 -3.78
CA LYS A 181 15.30 -12.30 -3.17
C LYS A 181 15.24 -11.95 -1.69
N TYR A 182 14.07 -11.52 -1.24
CA TYR A 182 13.78 -11.22 0.16
C TYR A 182 12.58 -12.03 0.66
N TYR A 183 12.56 -12.31 1.96
CA TYR A 183 11.47 -12.88 2.72
C TYR A 183 10.97 -11.84 3.71
N VAL A 184 9.66 -11.75 3.94
CA VAL A 184 9.06 -10.77 4.85
C VAL A 184 7.89 -11.37 5.64
N ARG A 185 7.79 -10.96 6.90
CA ARG A 185 6.71 -11.31 7.83
C ARG A 185 6.27 -10.08 8.61
N ALA A 186 4.97 -9.94 8.84
CA ALA A 186 4.45 -9.00 9.83
C ALA A 186 4.69 -9.57 11.24
N PHE A 187 4.92 -8.70 12.22
CA PHE A 187 4.98 -9.06 13.64
C PHE A 187 4.07 -8.18 14.50
N ALA A 188 3.65 -8.71 15.65
CA ALA A 188 2.95 -7.97 16.69
C ALA A 188 3.33 -8.50 18.06
N LYS A 189 3.59 -7.60 19.02
CA LYS A 189 4.06 -7.91 20.37
C LYS A 189 3.08 -7.40 21.41
N ASN A 190 2.84 -8.20 22.44
CA ASN A 190 2.22 -7.77 23.69
C ASN A 190 3.12 -8.20 24.88
N SER A 191 2.64 -8.07 26.11
CA SER A 191 3.43 -8.46 27.30
C SER A 191 3.71 -9.96 27.42
N LEU A 192 3.00 -10.83 26.69
CA LEU A 192 3.27 -12.27 26.66
C LEU A 192 4.30 -12.70 25.62
N GLY A 193 4.48 -11.90 24.55
CA GLY A 193 5.46 -12.23 23.52
C GLY A 193 5.14 -11.64 22.16
N THR A 194 5.86 -12.12 21.15
CA THR A 194 5.75 -11.69 19.75
C THR A 194 5.12 -12.79 18.92
N ALA A 195 4.09 -12.43 18.15
CA ALA A 195 3.52 -13.27 17.12
C ALA A 195 3.97 -12.79 15.73
N TYR A 196 4.03 -13.71 14.79
CA TYR A 196 4.40 -13.44 13.41
C TYR A 196 3.31 -13.93 12.45
N GLY A 197 3.15 -13.20 11.35
CA GLY A 197 2.28 -13.59 10.25
C GLY A 197 2.93 -14.65 9.36
N GLN A 198 2.19 -15.01 8.30
CA GLN A 198 2.70 -15.87 7.24
C GLN A 198 3.88 -15.20 6.53
N GLU A 199 4.81 -16.02 6.05
CA GLU A 199 5.92 -15.55 5.24
C GLU A 199 5.49 -15.35 3.79
N PHE A 200 5.95 -14.25 3.21
CA PHE A 200 5.98 -14.06 1.76
C PHE A 200 7.42 -13.85 1.30
N SER A 201 7.69 -14.18 0.04
CA SER A 201 8.96 -13.84 -0.60
C SER A 201 8.73 -13.02 -1.86
N PHE A 202 9.64 -12.11 -2.16
CA PHE A 202 9.62 -11.30 -3.37
C PHE A 202 11.04 -11.11 -3.92
N MET A 203 11.14 -10.69 -5.18
CA MET A 203 12.40 -10.39 -5.85
C MET A 203 12.40 -8.92 -6.23
N THR A 204 13.42 -8.16 -5.81
CA THR A 204 13.61 -6.81 -6.36
C THR A 204 14.00 -6.92 -7.84
N PRO A 205 13.49 -6.08 -8.74
CA PRO A 205 13.95 -6.06 -10.11
C PRO A 205 15.45 -5.71 -10.20
N PRO A 206 16.14 -6.09 -11.29
CA PRO A 206 17.51 -5.65 -11.53
C PRO A 206 17.55 -4.12 -11.67
N TYR A 207 18.63 -3.52 -11.16
CA TYR A 207 18.92 -2.12 -11.40
C TYR A 207 19.73 -2.02 -12.69
N LYS A 208 19.11 -1.47 -13.73
CA LYS A 208 19.79 -1.22 -15.00
C LYS A 208 20.58 0.09 -14.90
N VAL A 209 21.90 -0.02 -15.06
CA VAL A 209 22.78 1.13 -15.29
C VAL A 209 22.84 1.33 -16.80
N TYR A 210 22.48 2.51 -17.27
CA TYR A 210 22.55 2.84 -18.69
C TYR A 210 23.90 3.46 -19.04
N ALA A 211 24.50 3.02 -20.14
CA ALA A 211 25.67 3.67 -20.72
C ALA A 211 25.25 4.86 -21.59
N ILE A 212 26.16 5.84 -21.73
CA ILE A 212 25.96 6.94 -22.69
C ILE A 212 25.92 6.36 -24.11
N GLY A 213 24.88 6.70 -24.87
CA GLY A 213 24.60 6.16 -26.20
C GLY A 213 23.82 4.84 -26.21
N GLU A 214 23.47 4.29 -25.05
CA GLU A 214 22.55 3.15 -24.97
C GLU A 214 21.10 3.60 -25.12
N GLU A 215 20.25 2.71 -25.64
CA GLU A 215 18.79 2.90 -25.65
C GLU A 215 18.22 2.91 -24.23
N GLY A 216 17.54 4.01 -23.89
CA GLY A 216 16.86 4.23 -22.63
C GLY A 216 15.47 3.58 -22.57
N PRO A 217 14.74 3.75 -21.45
CA PRO A 217 13.44 3.14 -21.25
C PRO A 217 12.37 3.53 -22.27
N ALA A 218 12.50 4.69 -22.92
CA ALA A 218 11.55 5.20 -23.89
C ALA A 218 12.00 5.03 -25.35
N GLY A 219 13.07 4.25 -25.58
CA GLY A 219 13.61 3.95 -26.90
C GLY A 219 14.54 5.03 -27.47
N GLY A 220 14.76 6.11 -26.71
CA GLY A 220 15.69 7.17 -27.04
C GLY A 220 17.11 6.85 -26.60
N LEU A 221 18.07 7.75 -26.88
CA LEU A 221 19.45 7.56 -26.45
C LEU A 221 19.71 8.23 -25.10
N VAL A 222 20.36 7.53 -24.17
CA VAL A 222 20.86 8.14 -22.93
C VAL A 222 22.08 9.00 -23.23
N PHE A 223 22.01 10.30 -22.98
CA PHE A 223 23.09 11.25 -23.29
C PHE A 223 23.75 11.86 -22.04
N TYR A 224 23.18 11.62 -20.87
CA TYR A 224 23.72 12.10 -19.61
C TYR A 224 23.42 11.13 -18.45
N ASP A 225 24.42 10.91 -17.61
CA ASP A 225 24.32 10.23 -16.32
C ASP A 225 24.85 11.17 -15.24
N LYS A 226 23.99 11.55 -14.28
CA LYS A 226 24.33 12.39 -13.12
C LYS A 226 25.28 11.69 -12.14
N GLY A 227 25.40 10.36 -12.24
CA GLY A 227 26.21 9.49 -11.39
C GLY A 227 25.48 9.00 -10.15
N PHE A 228 24.51 9.77 -9.64
CA PHE A 228 23.71 9.43 -8.46
C PHE A 228 22.26 9.89 -8.61
N TRP A 229 21.34 9.12 -8.02
CA TRP A 229 19.92 9.47 -8.00
C TRP A 229 19.66 10.62 -7.03
N SER A 230 19.14 11.73 -7.53
CA SER A 230 18.77 12.89 -6.73
C SER A 230 17.72 13.72 -7.47
N ASP A 231 16.86 14.43 -6.74
CA ASP A 231 15.78 15.24 -7.33
C ASP A 231 14.82 14.43 -8.22
N GLY A 232 14.71 13.12 -7.98
CA GLY A 232 13.82 12.21 -8.70
C GLY A 232 14.33 11.68 -10.05
N TRP A 233 15.61 11.89 -10.39
CA TRP A 233 16.19 11.38 -11.64
C TRP A 233 17.69 11.13 -11.50
N ARG A 234 18.27 10.41 -12.48
CA ARG A 234 19.72 10.24 -12.65
C ARG A 234 20.13 10.40 -14.11
N TYR A 235 19.31 9.93 -15.04
CA TYR A 235 19.63 9.89 -16.45
C TYR A 235 18.84 10.92 -17.24
N LEU A 236 19.40 11.38 -18.36
CA LEU A 236 18.65 12.06 -19.41
C LEU A 236 18.69 11.22 -20.68
N GLU A 237 17.52 11.06 -21.29
CA GLU A 237 17.30 10.38 -22.56
C GLU A 237 16.73 11.36 -23.57
N VAL A 238 17.29 11.37 -24.77
CA VAL A 238 16.81 12.18 -25.90
C VAL A 238 15.89 11.33 -26.76
N ALA A 239 14.79 11.92 -27.24
CA ALA A 239 13.76 11.20 -28.00
C ALA A 239 14.35 10.38 -29.18
N PRO A 240 13.76 9.22 -29.50
CA PRO A 240 14.19 8.40 -30.62
C PRO A 240 14.05 9.12 -31.97
N ALA A 241 14.70 8.57 -32.99
CA ALA A 241 14.43 8.93 -34.37
C ALA A 241 12.92 8.81 -34.66
N HIS A 242 12.40 9.70 -35.51
CA HIS A 242 11.00 9.67 -35.96
C HIS A 242 9.95 9.90 -34.87
N TRP A 243 10.32 10.43 -33.70
CA TRP A 243 9.37 10.71 -32.61
C TRP A 243 8.17 11.58 -33.03
N ALA A 244 8.36 12.47 -34.02
CA ALA A 244 7.31 13.33 -34.57
C ALA A 244 6.65 12.76 -35.85
N GLY A 245 6.85 11.49 -36.17
CA GLY A 245 6.29 10.80 -37.35
C GLY A 245 7.02 11.05 -38.68
N GLY A 246 7.93 12.02 -38.74
CA GLY A 246 8.76 12.33 -39.92
C GLY A 246 10.11 11.61 -39.93
N ARG A 247 10.78 11.58 -41.10
CA ARG A 247 12.15 11.02 -41.22
C ARG A 247 13.17 11.78 -40.35
N PHE A 248 13.00 13.09 -40.25
CA PHE A 248 13.85 13.97 -39.46
C PHE A 248 13.02 14.64 -38.37
N ASP A 249 13.70 15.24 -37.40
CA ASP A 249 13.04 16.13 -36.45
C ASP A 249 12.26 17.23 -37.17
N PRO A 250 11.20 17.78 -36.53
CA PRO A 250 10.47 18.92 -37.08
C PRO A 250 11.44 20.03 -37.49
N PHE A 251 11.43 20.37 -38.78
CA PHE A 251 12.31 21.38 -39.37
C PHE A 251 11.48 22.32 -40.23
N VAL A 252 10.91 23.33 -39.59
CA VAL A 252 10.08 24.37 -40.21
C VAL A 252 10.31 25.68 -39.47
N ASP A 253 9.78 26.77 -40.01
CA ASP A 253 9.76 28.04 -39.30
C ASP A 253 8.83 27.94 -38.09
N LEU A 254 9.42 27.80 -36.91
CA LEU A 254 8.71 27.69 -35.64
C LEU A 254 8.85 29.00 -34.88
N ARG A 255 7.78 29.37 -34.17
CA ARG A 255 7.90 30.36 -33.10
C ARG A 255 8.32 29.60 -31.86
N TRP A 256 9.35 30.08 -31.17
CA TRP A 256 9.65 29.55 -29.84
C TRP A 256 8.45 29.78 -28.89
N GLY A 257 7.76 30.91 -29.08
CA GLY A 257 6.63 31.39 -28.28
C GLY A 257 7.00 32.64 -27.48
N CYS A 258 6.02 33.42 -27.00
CA CYS A 258 6.28 34.53 -26.06
C CYS A 258 7.36 35.54 -26.51
N ASP A 259 7.34 35.91 -27.79
CA ASP A 259 8.11 37.05 -28.29
C ASP A 259 7.72 38.34 -27.54
N GLN A 260 8.70 39.19 -27.24
CA GLN A 260 8.57 40.40 -26.41
C GLN A 260 8.15 40.13 -24.95
N ILE A 261 8.22 38.87 -24.48
CA ILE A 261 7.91 38.49 -23.11
C ILE A 261 9.14 37.81 -22.51
N LEU A 262 9.65 38.39 -21.42
CA LEU A 262 10.66 37.74 -20.59
C LEU A 262 9.99 36.71 -19.67
N ILE A 263 10.35 35.44 -19.85
CA ILE A 263 9.94 34.33 -18.97
C ILE A 263 10.55 34.55 -17.58
N GLY A 264 11.86 34.78 -17.54
CA GLY A 264 12.64 34.95 -16.31
C GLY A 264 12.81 33.64 -15.54
N GLY A 265 14.00 33.41 -14.97
CA GLY A 265 14.27 32.25 -14.10
C GLY A 265 14.55 30.94 -14.84
N THR A 266 14.61 30.93 -16.17
CA THR A 266 15.17 29.78 -16.90
C THR A 266 16.69 29.68 -16.66
N SER A 267 17.23 28.47 -16.77
CA SER A 267 18.65 28.18 -16.60
C SER A 267 19.22 27.43 -17.80
N THR A 268 20.51 27.58 -18.06
CA THR A 268 21.20 26.83 -19.12
C THR A 268 21.66 25.45 -18.68
N ALA A 269 21.77 25.22 -17.37
CA ALA A 269 22.44 24.07 -16.78
C ALA A 269 21.78 22.72 -17.16
N ILE A 270 22.57 21.65 -17.11
CA ILE A 270 22.07 20.28 -17.24
C ILE A 270 21.11 19.96 -16.09
N GLY A 271 19.95 19.37 -16.41
CA GLY A 271 18.86 19.06 -15.49
C GLY A 271 17.80 20.18 -15.40
N ALA A 272 18.05 21.35 -15.99
CA ALA A 272 17.13 22.49 -15.93
C ALA A 272 16.00 22.44 -16.97
N GLY A 273 16.12 21.62 -18.03
CA GLY A 273 15.16 21.68 -19.15
C GLY A 273 13.71 21.46 -18.73
N LYS A 274 13.47 20.56 -17.77
CA LYS A 274 12.11 20.30 -17.25
C LYS A 274 11.55 21.52 -16.54
N THR A 275 12.32 22.10 -15.61
CA THR A 275 11.92 23.29 -14.86
C THR A 275 11.72 24.49 -15.79
N ASN A 276 12.59 24.68 -16.78
CA ASN A 276 12.42 25.73 -17.79
C ASN A 276 11.13 25.53 -18.58
N THR A 277 10.88 24.31 -19.07
CA THR A 277 9.67 23.96 -19.82
C THR A 277 8.41 24.25 -19.01
N ASP A 278 8.39 23.85 -17.74
CA ASP A 278 7.27 24.12 -16.82
C ASP A 278 7.05 25.63 -16.61
N LEU A 279 8.13 26.41 -16.46
CA LEU A 279 8.04 27.87 -16.33
C LEU A 279 7.47 28.53 -17.59
N ILE A 280 7.91 28.09 -18.77
CA ILE A 280 7.45 28.62 -20.06
C ILE A 280 5.95 28.31 -20.26
N LEU A 281 5.53 27.07 -19.95
CA LEU A 281 4.11 26.68 -20.02
C LEU A 281 3.26 27.48 -19.02
N ALA A 282 3.75 27.68 -17.80
CA ALA A 282 3.06 28.46 -16.77
C ALA A 282 2.88 29.95 -17.16
N LYS A 283 3.76 30.48 -18.02
CA LYS A 283 3.64 31.82 -18.59
C LYS A 283 2.65 31.92 -19.76
N GLY A 284 2.06 30.80 -20.20
CA GLY A 284 1.09 30.77 -21.28
C GLY A 284 1.71 30.71 -22.68
N CYS A 285 3.00 30.38 -22.81
CA CYS A 285 3.75 30.38 -24.07
C CYS A 285 3.55 29.10 -24.92
N ALA A 286 2.42 28.40 -24.73
CA ALA A 286 2.07 27.16 -25.39
C ALA A 286 1.31 27.41 -26.71
N GLU A 287 1.83 28.30 -27.55
CA GLU A 287 1.27 28.56 -28.88
C GLU A 287 1.24 27.27 -29.71
N PRO A 288 0.24 27.08 -30.60
CA PRO A 288 0.20 25.94 -31.51
C PRO A 288 1.53 25.75 -32.23
N TYR A 289 2.08 24.54 -32.14
CA TYR A 289 3.33 24.11 -32.77
C TYR A 289 4.60 24.76 -32.21
N SER A 290 4.54 25.48 -31.08
CA SER A 290 5.76 25.97 -30.44
C SER A 290 6.63 24.80 -29.93
N PRO A 291 7.96 24.93 -29.89
CA PRO A 291 8.83 23.86 -29.45
C PRO A 291 8.53 23.31 -28.06
N VAL A 292 8.17 24.20 -27.14
CA VAL A 292 7.78 23.82 -25.77
C VAL A 292 6.48 23.03 -25.75
N GLN A 293 5.50 23.40 -26.57
CA GLN A 293 4.23 22.68 -26.67
C GLN A 293 4.42 21.30 -27.31
N LEU A 294 5.19 21.22 -28.39
CA LEU A 294 5.48 19.96 -29.07
C LEU A 294 6.23 18.99 -28.15
N ALA A 295 7.20 19.48 -27.37
CA ALA A 295 7.94 18.66 -26.44
C ALA A 295 7.08 18.20 -25.25
N ALA A 296 6.33 19.12 -24.63
CA ALA A 296 5.52 18.82 -23.45
C ALA A 296 4.29 17.94 -23.72
N ASN A 297 3.78 17.96 -24.96
CA ASN A 297 2.65 17.11 -25.38
C ASN A 297 3.11 15.79 -26.01
N ALA A 298 4.41 15.55 -26.14
CA ALA A 298 4.91 14.34 -26.77
C ALA A 298 4.57 13.12 -25.91
N VAL A 299 3.97 12.10 -26.54
CA VAL A 299 3.78 10.78 -25.96
C VAL A 299 4.55 9.78 -26.81
N ILE A 300 5.70 9.34 -26.30
CA ILE A 300 6.64 8.50 -27.05
C ILE A 300 6.81 7.18 -26.30
N ASN A 301 6.52 6.07 -26.97
CA ASN A 301 6.65 4.71 -26.44
C ASN A 301 6.02 4.51 -25.04
N GLY A 302 4.90 5.18 -24.77
CA GLY A 302 4.16 5.08 -23.51
C GLY A 302 4.59 6.06 -22.41
N TYR A 303 5.53 6.98 -22.71
CA TYR A 303 5.98 8.03 -21.78
C TYR A 303 5.48 9.40 -22.22
N ASP A 304 4.94 10.18 -21.28
CA ASP A 304 4.33 11.51 -21.46
C ASP A 304 5.05 12.61 -20.65
N ASP A 305 6.27 12.34 -20.16
CA ASP A 305 7.07 13.20 -19.27
C ASP A 305 8.17 13.98 -20.02
N TRP A 306 8.01 14.16 -21.32
CA TRP A 306 8.97 14.83 -22.20
C TRP A 306 8.97 16.35 -22.02
N PHE A 307 10.13 16.97 -22.25
CA PHE A 307 10.32 18.42 -22.11
C PHE A 307 11.33 18.97 -23.09
N LEU A 308 11.31 20.30 -23.28
CA LEU A 308 12.26 20.99 -24.13
C LEU A 308 13.60 21.14 -23.37
N PRO A 309 14.71 20.57 -23.88
CA PRO A 309 15.99 20.56 -23.17
C PRO A 309 16.57 21.97 -22.98
N SER A 310 17.33 22.17 -21.90
CA SER A 310 18.13 23.38 -21.68
C SER A 310 19.32 23.43 -22.65
N ARG A 311 19.96 24.60 -22.77
CA ARG A 311 21.13 24.78 -23.64
C ARG A 311 22.23 23.75 -23.39
N ASP A 312 22.59 23.52 -22.14
CA ASP A 312 23.70 22.63 -21.82
C ASP A 312 23.30 21.14 -21.98
N GLU A 313 21.99 20.81 -21.91
CA GLU A 313 21.47 19.48 -22.26
C GLU A 313 21.56 19.22 -23.77
N VAL A 314 21.13 20.17 -24.60
CA VAL A 314 21.27 20.08 -26.07
C VAL A 314 22.74 19.99 -26.46
N LYS A 315 23.61 20.78 -25.81
CA LYS A 315 25.06 20.70 -26.01
C LYS A 315 25.62 19.35 -25.56
N ALA A 316 25.09 18.74 -24.51
CA ALA A 316 25.46 17.40 -24.07
C ALA A 316 25.07 16.34 -25.12
N ILE A 317 23.88 16.40 -25.71
CA ILE A 317 23.49 15.51 -26.82
C ILE A 317 24.53 15.57 -27.94
N PHE A 318 24.87 16.77 -28.41
CA PHE A 318 25.89 16.93 -29.44
C PHE A 318 27.25 16.39 -28.97
N THR A 319 27.78 16.84 -27.84
CA THR A 319 29.14 16.46 -27.43
C THR A 319 29.29 15.00 -27.01
N LYS A 320 28.22 14.36 -26.55
CA LYS A 320 28.24 12.99 -26.03
C LYS A 320 27.81 11.95 -27.03
N LEU A 321 26.85 12.25 -27.92
CA LEU A 321 26.31 11.28 -28.85
C LEU A 321 26.81 11.45 -30.28
N PHE A 322 27.05 12.69 -30.74
CA PHE A 322 27.42 12.99 -32.13
C PHE A 322 28.63 12.19 -32.62
N TYR A 323 29.61 11.99 -31.76
CA TYR A 323 30.86 11.29 -32.09
C TYR A 323 30.85 9.80 -31.75
N LEU A 324 29.76 9.25 -31.22
CA LEU A 324 29.68 7.82 -30.92
C LEU A 324 29.51 6.97 -32.18
N THR A 325 28.94 7.53 -33.25
CA THR A 325 28.66 6.77 -34.48
C THR A 325 28.94 7.62 -35.72
N PRO A 326 29.62 7.07 -36.75
CA PRO A 326 29.90 7.80 -38.00
C PRO A 326 28.66 8.25 -38.78
N ASP A 327 27.52 7.62 -38.52
CA ASP A 327 26.23 7.77 -39.20
C ASP A 327 25.16 8.41 -38.30
N PHE A 328 25.59 9.16 -37.27
CA PHE A 328 24.74 9.74 -36.21
C PHE A 328 23.45 10.39 -36.74
N TYR A 329 23.56 11.21 -37.79
CA TYR A 329 22.41 11.89 -38.39
C TYR A 329 21.39 10.92 -38.97
N SER A 330 21.84 9.95 -39.78
CA SER A 330 20.94 8.99 -40.43
C SER A 330 20.36 7.98 -39.46
N SER A 331 21.17 7.51 -38.50
CA SER A 331 20.81 6.40 -37.62
C SER A 331 19.92 6.85 -36.46
N TYR A 332 20.05 8.11 -36.03
CA TYR A 332 19.20 8.67 -34.98
C TYR A 332 18.29 9.80 -35.48
N GLY A 333 18.24 10.05 -36.79
CA GLY A 333 17.32 11.02 -37.41
C GLY A 333 17.59 12.48 -37.03
N PHE A 334 18.81 12.82 -36.60
CA PHE A 334 19.20 14.22 -36.36
C PHE A 334 19.54 14.94 -37.67
N GLY A 335 19.43 16.27 -37.68
CA GLY A 335 19.88 17.13 -38.77
C GLY A 335 21.10 17.98 -38.42
N ALA A 336 21.89 18.39 -39.41
CA ALA A 336 23.00 19.35 -39.24
C ALA A 336 22.50 20.80 -39.11
N MET A 337 21.59 21.05 -38.16
CA MET A 337 20.82 22.30 -38.03
C MET A 337 20.94 22.88 -36.62
N THR A 338 20.35 24.05 -36.39
CA THR A 338 20.23 24.61 -35.03
C THR A 338 19.06 23.97 -34.30
N TYR A 339 19.38 23.32 -33.17
CA TYR A 339 18.39 22.82 -32.22
C TYR A 339 18.09 23.88 -31.17
N THR A 340 16.82 24.27 -31.06
CA THR A 340 16.35 25.22 -30.05
C THR A 340 16.35 24.61 -28.66
N THR A 341 16.40 25.47 -27.64
CA THR A 341 16.44 25.05 -26.24
C THR A 341 15.32 25.73 -25.44
N SER A 342 15.12 25.33 -24.19
CA SER A 342 14.25 26.02 -23.23
C SER A 342 14.95 27.15 -22.47
N SER A 343 16.22 27.43 -22.77
CA SER A 343 17.02 28.46 -22.09
C SER A 343 16.87 29.80 -22.78
N GLU A 344 16.27 30.75 -22.06
CA GLU A 344 16.05 32.12 -22.53
C GLU A 344 17.35 32.95 -22.50
N ILE A 345 17.49 33.87 -23.45
CA ILE A 345 18.52 34.93 -23.41
C ILE A 345 17.88 36.23 -22.92
N ASP A 346 16.80 36.64 -23.58
CA ASP A 346 16.07 37.88 -23.31
C ASP A 346 14.60 37.77 -23.77
N GLU A 347 13.86 38.88 -23.75
CA GLU A 347 12.45 38.94 -24.14
C GLU A 347 12.18 38.57 -25.61
N THR A 348 13.20 38.58 -26.47
CA THR A 348 13.10 38.34 -27.92
C THR A 348 13.88 37.12 -28.41
N SER A 349 14.79 36.60 -27.58
CA SER A 349 15.80 35.64 -28.01
C SER A 349 15.98 34.47 -27.05
N VAL A 350 16.41 33.34 -27.61
CA VAL A 350 16.67 32.09 -26.90
C VAL A 350 17.96 31.44 -27.37
N TRP A 351 18.52 30.58 -26.54
CA TRP A 351 19.68 29.78 -26.92
C TRP A 351 19.29 28.64 -27.85
N GLY A 352 20.13 28.42 -28.85
CA GLY A 352 20.18 27.22 -29.67
C GLY A 352 21.57 26.60 -29.68
N VAL A 353 21.68 25.39 -30.22
CA VAL A 353 22.97 24.72 -30.47
C VAL A 353 23.00 24.22 -31.90
N SER A 354 24.01 24.63 -32.66
CA SER A 354 24.24 24.12 -34.01
C SER A 354 24.74 22.68 -33.93
N PHE A 355 24.03 21.74 -34.55
CA PHE A 355 24.50 20.36 -34.71
C PHE A 355 25.47 20.22 -35.89
N ALA A 356 25.67 21.26 -36.70
CA ALA A 356 26.72 21.26 -37.72
C ALA A 356 28.12 21.50 -37.12
N THR A 357 28.21 22.34 -36.09
CA THR A 357 29.50 22.78 -35.51
C THR A 357 29.62 22.57 -34.01
N GLY A 358 28.53 22.31 -33.32
CA GLY A 358 28.43 22.34 -31.86
C GLY A 358 28.39 23.75 -31.27
N SER A 359 28.39 24.81 -32.07
CA SER A 359 28.43 26.18 -31.55
C SER A 359 27.12 26.56 -30.85
N TYR A 360 27.20 27.40 -29.83
CA TYR A 360 26.02 28.07 -29.29
C TYR A 360 25.49 29.09 -30.29
N MET A 361 24.18 29.12 -30.46
CA MET A 361 23.46 30.00 -31.37
C MET A 361 22.46 30.85 -30.58
N GLN A 362 22.13 32.01 -31.13
CA GLN A 362 21.03 32.85 -30.66
C GLN A 362 19.91 32.78 -31.71
N ASP A 363 18.74 32.30 -31.30
CA ASP A 363 17.55 32.23 -32.13
C ASP A 363 16.51 33.24 -31.65
N THR A 364 15.65 33.72 -32.56
CA THR A 364 14.54 34.61 -32.22
C THR A 364 13.32 33.82 -31.75
N LYS A 365 12.58 34.39 -30.79
CA LYS A 365 11.32 33.84 -30.31
C LYS A 365 10.16 33.98 -31.31
N ARG A 366 10.23 34.98 -32.20
CA ARG A 366 9.11 35.37 -33.07
C ARG A 366 8.86 34.38 -34.20
N LEU A 367 9.89 34.04 -34.96
CA LEU A 367 9.87 33.05 -36.04
C LEU A 367 11.31 32.76 -36.46
N ALA A 368 11.74 31.50 -36.33
CA ALA A 368 13.07 31.07 -36.72
C ALA A 368 13.02 29.71 -37.40
N THR A 369 13.93 29.47 -38.33
CA THR A 369 14.13 28.15 -38.93
C THR A 369 14.96 27.29 -37.97
N ILE A 370 14.27 26.65 -37.04
CA ILE A 370 14.86 25.87 -35.94
C ILE A 370 14.28 24.47 -35.93
N THR A 371 14.99 23.56 -35.26
CA THR A 371 14.48 22.22 -34.97
C THR A 371 14.49 21.97 -33.46
N LEU A 372 13.84 20.89 -33.03
CA LEU A 372 13.79 20.50 -31.62
C LEU A 372 13.87 18.99 -31.50
N ARG A 373 14.41 18.53 -30.37
CA ARG A 373 14.23 17.16 -29.93
C ARG A 373 13.92 17.12 -28.43
N PRO A 374 12.78 16.55 -28.01
CA PRO A 374 12.45 16.48 -26.61
C PRO A 374 13.42 15.56 -25.87
N VAL A 375 13.57 15.81 -24.59
CA VAL A 375 14.30 14.93 -23.67
C VAL A 375 13.40 14.58 -22.50
N ARG A 376 13.72 13.46 -21.83
CA ARG A 376 13.11 13.08 -20.55
C ARG A 376 14.18 12.76 -19.53
N ARG A 377 13.79 12.77 -18.25
CA ARG A 377 14.66 12.43 -17.12
C ARG A 377 14.08 11.25 -16.37
N PHE A 378 14.91 10.30 -15.99
CA PHE A 378 14.48 9.07 -15.35
C PHE A 378 15.55 8.45 -14.47
#